data_AF-A0A2P2D3Q6-F1
#
_entry.id   AF-A0A2P2D3Q6-F1
#
_cell.length_a   1.000
_cell.length_b   1.000
_cell.length_c   1.000
_cell.angle_alpha   90.00
_cell.angle_beta   90.00
_cell.angle_gamma   90.00
#
_symmetry.space_group_name_H-M   'P 1'
#
loop_
_entity.id
_entity.type
_entity.pdbx_description
1 polymer ?
#
loop_
_entity_poly.entity_id
_entity_poly.type
_entity_poly.pdbx_seq_one_letter_code
_entity_poly.pdbx_strand_id
1 'polypeptide(L)' 'MWNFIKGLVYPLFAASLGLGFFSEYTKGGASTDFEEVNQVPKTVRQNPGIYRSHYAWFTRNFPGGK' A
#
# COMPACT_ATOMS: atom_id res chain seq x y z
N MET A 1 -13.67 -35.01 -8.42
CA MET A 1 -12.54 -34.30 -7.78
C MET A 1 -12.23 -32.96 -8.46
N TRP A 2 -11.99 -32.92 -9.77
CA TRP A 2 -11.65 -31.69 -10.51
C TRP A 2 -12.68 -30.55 -10.41
N ASN A 3 -13.97 -30.86 -10.51
CA ASN A 3 -15.05 -29.85 -10.42
C ASN A 3 -15.17 -29.26 -9.00
N PHE A 4 -14.86 -30.06 -7.97
CA PHE A 4 -14.83 -29.60 -6.59
C PHE A 4 -13.71 -28.57 -6.38
N ILE A 5 -12.50 -28.87 -6.88
CA ILE A 5 -11.35 -27.95 -6.80
C ILE A 5 -11.66 -26.62 -7.50
N LYS A 6 -12.28 -26.67 -8.70
CA LYS A 6 -12.70 -25.46 -9.42
C LYS A 6 -13.73 -24.63 -8.63
N GLY A 7 -14.65 -25.30 -7.94
CA GLY A 7 -15.64 -24.64 -7.08
C GLY A 7 -15.03 -23.89 -5.89
N LEU A 8 -13.83 -24.26 -5.45
CA LEU A 8 -13.13 -23.62 -4.33
C LEU A 8 -12.29 -22.40 -4.74
N VAL A 9 -11.97 -22.22 -6.03
CA VAL A 9 -11.09 -21.13 -6.49
C VAL A 9 -11.66 -19.76 -6.12
N TYR A 10 -12.93 -19.50 -6.43
CA TYR A 10 -13.54 -18.20 -6.13
C TYR A 10 -13.75 -17.94 -4.63
N PRO A 11 -14.23 -18.91 -3.83
CA PRO A 11 -14.28 -18.76 -2.37
C PRO A 11 -12.91 -18.48 -1.75
N LEU A 12 -11.87 -19.21 -2.16
CA LEU A 12 -10.51 -19.00 -1.65
C LEU A 12 -9.95 -17.64 -2.08
N PHE A 13 -10.22 -17.22 -3.31
CA PHE A 13 -9.85 -15.90 -3.79
C PHE A 13 -10.55 -14.79 -2.96
N ALA A 14 -11.87 -14.89 -2.78
CA ALA A 14 -12.63 -13.94 -1.97
C ALA A 14 -12.14 -13.89 -0.52
N ALA A 15 -11.88 -15.07 0.07
CA ALA A 15 -11.33 -15.17 1.42
C ALA A 15 -9.94 -14.53 1.52
N SER A 16 -9.07 -14.73 0.52
CA SER A 16 -7.74 -14.11 0.51
C SER A 16 -7.80 -12.59 0.46
N LEU A 17 -8.72 -12.01 -0.32
CA LEU A 17 -8.92 -10.57 -0.36
C LEU A 17 -9.47 -10.04 0.96
N GLY A 18 -10.50 -10.69 1.52
CA GLY A 18 -11.12 -10.26 2.78
C GLY A 18 -10.17 -10.34 3.97
N LEU A 19 -9.48 -11.47 4.12
CA LEU A 19 -8.53 -11.68 5.21
C LEU A 19 -7.27 -10.83 5.04
N GLY A 20 -6.79 -10.66 3.80
CA GLY A 20 -5.67 -9.76 3.50
C GLY A 20 -5.98 -8.31 3.85
N PHE A 21 -7.14 -7.81 3.41
CA PHE A 21 -7.59 -6.45 3.76
C PHE A 21 -7.76 -6.27 5.27
N PHE A 22 -8.37 -7.24 5.95
CA PHE A 22 -8.54 -7.18 7.40
C PHE A 22 -7.20 -7.16 8.15
N SER A 23 -6.22 -7.96 7.70
CA SER A 23 -4.87 -7.96 8.26
C SER A 23 -4.17 -6.62 8.09
N GLU A 24 -4.22 -6.06 6.87
CA GLU A 24 -3.63 -4.75 6.57
C GLU A 24 -4.29 -3.63 7.41
N TYR A 25 -5.62 -3.61 7.46
CA TYR A 25 -6.37 -2.58 8.17
C TYR A 25 -6.11 -2.60 9.68
N THR A 26 -6.00 -3.78 10.28
CA THR A 26 -5.87 -3.92 11.74
C THR A 26 -4.44 -3.88 12.24
N LYS A 27 -3.48 -4.35 11.44
CA LYS A 27 -2.10 -4.59 11.88
C LYS A 27 -1.05 -3.92 10.98
N GLY A 28 -1.46 -3.30 9.87
CA GLY A 28 -0.53 -2.71 8.90
C GLY A 28 0.28 -3.75 8.11
N GLY A 29 -0.22 -4.98 8.01
CA GLY A 29 0.46 -6.03 7.26
C GLY A 29 0.17 -7.45 7.72
N ALA A 30 1.01 -8.38 7.28
CA ALA A 30 0.93 -9.80 7.62
C ALA A 30 1.59 -10.16 8.96
N SER A 31 2.34 -9.25 9.58
CA SER A 31 3.06 -9.45 10.85
C SER A 31 2.61 -8.44 11.89
N THR A 32 2.57 -8.86 13.15
CA THR A 32 2.45 -7.96 14.32
C THR A 32 3.80 -7.58 14.90
N ASP A 33 4.87 -8.20 14.41
CA ASP A 33 6.24 -7.89 14.75
C ASP A 33 6.80 -6.97 13.66
N PHE A 34 6.86 -5.67 13.97
CA PHE A 34 7.37 -4.64 13.10
C PHE A 34 7.96 -3.49 13.93
N GLU A 35 8.98 -2.84 13.39
CA GLU A 35 9.55 -1.61 13.96
C GLU A 35 8.74 -0.40 13.47
N GLU A 36 8.08 0.32 14.38
CA GLU A 36 7.28 1.48 14.02
C GLU A 36 8.17 2.73 13.82
N VAL A 37 8.29 3.19 12.56
CA VAL A 37 9.01 4.42 12.25
C VAL A 37 8.09 5.63 12.43
N ASN A 38 8.14 6.23 13.62
CA ASN A 38 7.23 7.34 13.99
C ASN A 38 7.71 8.74 13.59
N GLN A 39 9.00 8.90 13.28
CA GLN A 39 9.64 10.20 13.05
C GLN A 39 9.85 10.51 11.55
N VAL A 40 8.91 10.11 10.71
CA VAL A 40 8.92 10.45 9.28
C VAL A 40 7.85 11.49 8.96
N PRO A 41 8.16 12.49 8.11
CA PRO A 41 7.16 13.44 7.63
C PRO A 41 6.00 12.70 6.93
N LYS A 42 4.81 12.72 7.54
CA LYS A 42 3.62 11.99 7.04
C LYS A 42 2.87 12.78 5.97
N THR A 43 3.17 14.07 5.80
CA THR A 43 2.50 14.95 4.83
C THR A 43 3.49 15.83 4.09
N VAL A 44 3.09 16.25 2.89
CA VAL A 44 3.84 17.22 2.06
C VAL A 44 4.06 18.54 2.81
N ARG A 45 3.15 18.93 3.70
CA ARG A 45 3.28 20.15 4.51
C ARG A 45 4.41 20.03 5.55
N GLN A 46 4.68 18.83 6.04
CA GLN A 46 5.73 18.57 7.03
C GLN A 46 7.12 18.43 6.39
N ASN A 47 7.19 18.05 5.10
CA ASN A 47 8.42 18.07 4.33
C ASN A 47 8.14 18.34 2.84
N PRO A 48 8.13 19.61 2.42
CA PRO A 48 7.90 19.99 1.02
C PRO A 48 8.92 19.37 0.05
N GLY A 49 10.14 19.05 0.54
CA GLY A 49 11.20 18.40 -0.23
C GLY A 49 10.86 16.95 -0.64
N ILE A 50 9.93 16.29 0.06
CA ILE A 50 9.49 14.93 -0.28
C ILE A 50 8.71 14.90 -1.60
N TYR A 51 7.99 15.98 -1.93
CA TYR A 51 7.33 16.14 -3.23
C TYR A 51 8.35 16.29 -4.35
N ARG A 52 9.45 17.01 -4.05
CA ARG A 52 10.53 17.22 -5.01
C ARG A 52 11.27 15.93 -5.31
N SER A 53 11.45 14.99 -4.38
CA SER A 53 12.08 13.69 -4.66
C SER A 53 11.14 12.68 -5.31
N HIS A 54 9.88 12.60 -4.87
CA HIS A 54 8.89 11.65 -5.42
C HIS A 54 8.46 12.02 -6.85
N TYR A 55 8.39 13.32 -7.16
CA TYR A 55 8.10 13.85 -8.49
C TYR A 55 9.33 14.48 -9.17
N ALA A 56 10.57 14.25 -8.69
CA ALA A 56 11.78 14.78 -9.35
C ALA A 56 11.83 14.38 -10.84
N TRP A 57 11.40 13.16 -11.13
CA TRP A 57 11.33 12.63 -12.48
C TRP A 57 10.17 13.25 -13.29
N PHE A 58 9.04 13.56 -12.64
CA PHE A 58 7.84 14.11 -13.28
C PHE A 58 7.91 15.63 -13.51
N THR A 59 8.49 16.38 -12.55
CA THR A 59 8.69 17.84 -12.61
C THR A 59 9.77 18.27 -13.61
N ARG A 60 10.57 17.32 -14.11
CA ARG A 60 11.55 17.57 -15.17
C ARG A 60 10.90 17.81 -16.54
N ASN A 61 9.70 17.28 -16.76
CA ASN A 61 8.96 17.39 -18.03
C ASN A 61 7.76 18.36 -17.98
N PHE A 62 7.34 18.77 -16.78
CA PHE A 62 6.32 19.78 -16.58
C PHE A 62 6.85 20.84 -15.62
N PRO A 63 7.40 21.95 -16.12
CA PRO A 63 7.69 23.10 -15.28
C PRO A 63 6.35 23.68 -14.82
N GLY A 64 5.85 23.16 -13.70
CA GLY A 64 4.75 23.78 -12.96
C GLY A 64 5.15 25.22 -12.68
N GLY A 65 4.31 26.14 -13.15
CA GLY A 65 4.57 27.57 -13.21
C GLY A 65 4.93 28.21 -11.87
N LYS A 66 5.43 29.43 -12.02
CA LYS A 66 5.91 30.39 -11.01
C LYS A 66 5.26 30.29 -9.64
#